data_AF-A0A356WTG5-F1
#
_entry.id   AF-A0A356WTG5-F1
#
_cell.length_a   1.000
_cell.length_b   1.000
_cell.length_c   1.000
_cell.angle_alpha   90.00
_cell.angle_beta   90.00
_cell.angle_gamma   90.00
#
_symmetry.space_group_name_H-M   'P 1'
#
loop_
_entity.id
_entity.type
_entity.pdbx_description
1 polymer ?
#
loop_
_entity_poly.entity_id
_entity_poly.type
_entity_poly.pdbx_seq_one_letter_code
_entity_poly.pdbx_strand_id
1 'polypeptide(L)'
;MANKKNFIIDTNVILHDYSFIENFEENDIYIPFVVLEELDKFKKGNEQINFNARAFVRELDLITDDNLFKQGADLGVGRGKLYIVNSVKTHDKIIEAFPERTPDNRILSTVLDVTEKHPKMKTILVTKDINLRMKARSLGIPVEDYINDKVIDIDVFGRGEQVIEGLNPELIDKIYAQPTGVDVDEFTFDNPLVPNDSFVLKSERNSVLARYNPFTQKIIRVDKEPSFGISPRNAEQTFALGVLNDPDIKLVGITGKAGTGKTLLA
;
A
#
# COMPACT_ATOMS: atom_id res chain seq x y z
N MET A 1 25.54 15.28 -11.79
CA MET A 1 24.83 14.07 -12.24
C MET A 1 24.89 13.09 -11.08
N ALA A 2 23.76 12.63 -10.57
CA ALA A 2 23.75 11.62 -9.52
C ALA A 2 24.45 10.36 -10.05
N ASN A 3 25.40 9.83 -9.27
CA ASN A 3 26.17 8.67 -9.68
C ASN A 3 25.30 7.44 -9.41
N LYS A 4 24.80 6.81 -10.48
CA LYS A 4 23.93 5.63 -10.42
C LYS A 4 24.53 4.54 -9.51
N LYS A 5 23.71 3.97 -8.62
CA LYS A 5 24.09 2.96 -7.63
C LYS A 5 23.42 1.62 -7.90
N ASN A 6 23.95 0.57 -7.28
CA ASN A 6 23.35 -0.76 -7.23
C ASN A 6 22.86 -1.01 -5.81
N PHE A 7 21.61 -1.43 -5.65
CA PHE A 7 21.03 -1.78 -4.36
C PHE A 7 20.72 -3.27 -4.30
N ILE A 8 21.29 -3.96 -3.31
CA ILE A 8 20.98 -5.36 -3.01
C ILE A 8 19.92 -5.38 -1.92
N ILE A 9 18.81 -6.07 -2.17
CA ILE A 9 17.64 -6.05 -1.27
C ILE A 9 17.58 -7.34 -0.45
N ASP A 10 17.31 -7.19 0.84
CA ASP A 10 17.06 -8.27 1.80
C ASP A 10 15.56 -8.63 1.88
N THR A 11 15.25 -9.87 2.27
CA THR A 11 13.88 -10.39 2.46
C THR A 11 13.06 -9.51 3.39
N ASN A 12 13.64 -9.03 4.50
CA ASN A 12 12.92 -8.20 5.46
C ASN A 12 12.43 -6.87 4.87
N VAL A 13 13.14 -6.30 3.91
CA VAL A 13 12.68 -5.08 3.21
C VAL A 13 11.35 -5.35 2.52
N ILE A 14 11.27 -6.46 1.79
CA ILE A 14 10.09 -6.87 1.02
C ILE A 14 8.93 -7.26 1.94
N LEU A 15 9.22 -7.97 3.04
CA LEU A 15 8.20 -8.36 4.02
C LEU A 15 7.58 -7.15 4.73
N HIS A 16 8.32 -6.05 4.87
CA HIS A 16 7.80 -4.80 5.43
C HIS A 16 7.12 -3.92 4.38
N ASP A 17 7.64 -3.89 3.16
CA ASP A 17 7.14 -3.07 2.07
C ASP A 17 7.29 -3.79 0.72
N TYR A 18 6.18 -4.26 0.16
CA TYR A 18 6.21 -4.93 -1.14
C TYR A 18 6.47 -4.00 -2.33
N SER A 19 6.12 -2.71 -2.23
CA SER A 19 6.35 -1.74 -3.33
C SER A 19 7.66 -0.97 -3.17
N PHE A 20 8.62 -1.54 -2.42
CA PHE A 20 9.93 -0.92 -2.18
C PHE A 20 10.63 -0.50 -3.46
N ILE A 21 10.37 -1.21 -4.58
CA ILE A 21 10.96 -0.97 -5.90
C ILE A 21 10.76 0.50 -6.32
N GLU A 22 9.65 1.14 -5.91
CA GLU A 22 9.29 2.53 -6.24
C GLU A 22 10.25 3.57 -5.63
N ASN A 23 11.03 3.19 -4.63
CA ASN A 23 11.77 4.12 -3.77
C ASN A 23 13.26 4.24 -4.12
N PHE A 24 13.67 3.72 -5.28
CA PHE A 24 15.08 3.67 -5.68
C PHE A 24 15.44 4.57 -6.87
N GLU A 25 14.51 5.41 -7.33
CA GLU A 25 14.74 6.40 -8.39
C GLU A 25 15.44 5.76 -9.61
N GLU A 26 16.48 6.38 -10.17
CA GLU A 26 17.24 5.88 -11.32
C GLU A 26 18.18 4.70 -11.02
N ASN A 27 18.22 4.17 -9.79
CA ASN A 27 19.21 3.19 -9.36
C ASN A 27 18.80 1.74 -9.67
N ASP A 28 19.79 0.89 -9.89
CA ASP A 28 19.55 -0.53 -10.21
C ASP A 28 19.30 -1.34 -8.94
N ILE A 29 18.30 -2.22 -9.00
CA ILE A 29 17.86 -3.06 -7.90
C ILE A 29 18.21 -4.52 -8.20
N TYR A 30 18.82 -5.19 -7.24
CA TYR A 30 19.21 -6.59 -7.33
C TYR A 30 18.58 -7.37 -6.18
N ILE A 31 17.84 -8.41 -6.54
CA ILE A 31 17.22 -9.33 -5.59
C ILE A 31 17.98 -10.66 -5.65
N PRO A 32 18.69 -11.03 -4.57
CA PRO A 32 19.30 -12.34 -4.45
C PRO A 32 18.24 -13.44 -4.56
N PHE A 33 18.52 -14.51 -5.31
CA PHE A 33 17.57 -15.62 -5.48
C PHE A 33 17.16 -16.26 -4.14
N VAL A 34 18.06 -16.26 -3.15
CA VAL A 34 17.76 -16.72 -1.78
C VAL A 34 16.63 -15.94 -1.12
N VAL A 35 16.46 -14.65 -1.45
CA VAL A 35 15.36 -13.83 -0.92
C VAL A 35 14.02 -14.37 -1.42
N LEU A 36 13.93 -14.76 -2.69
CA LEU A 36 12.72 -15.36 -3.25
C LEU A 36 12.41 -16.72 -2.60
N GLU A 37 13.44 -17.54 -2.33
CA GLU A 37 13.29 -18.81 -1.59
C GLU A 37 12.75 -18.59 -0.17
N GLU A 38 13.14 -17.50 0.48
CA GLU A 38 12.63 -17.14 1.82
C GLU A 38 11.20 -16.61 1.77
N LEU A 39 10.87 -15.72 0.82
CA LEU A 39 9.53 -15.18 0.65
C LEU A 39 8.46 -16.28 0.48
N ASP A 40 8.79 -17.38 -0.20
CA ASP A 40 7.87 -18.51 -0.36
C ASP A 40 7.43 -19.12 0.98
N LYS A 41 8.28 -19.09 2.00
CA LYS A 41 7.94 -19.54 3.36
C LYS A 41 6.92 -18.61 4.03
N PHE A 42 6.91 -17.34 3.66
CA PHE A 42 6.02 -16.31 4.22
C PHE A 42 4.70 -16.17 3.47
N LYS A 43 4.43 -16.94 2.40
CA LYS A 43 3.16 -16.82 1.66
C LYS A 43 1.94 -17.41 2.38
N LYS A 44 2.14 -18.19 3.45
CA LYS A 44 1.07 -18.81 4.24
C LYS A 44 0.79 -17.99 5.51
N GLY A 45 -0.46 -17.61 5.72
CA GLY A 45 -0.90 -16.83 6.87
C GLY A 45 -1.69 -15.58 6.48
N ASN A 46 -2.22 -14.88 7.49
CA ASN A 46 -3.13 -13.73 7.35
C ASN A 46 -2.54 -12.43 7.89
N GLU A 47 -1.24 -12.38 8.18
CA GLU A 47 -0.56 -11.18 8.66
C GLU A 47 -0.08 -10.31 7.50
N GLN A 48 0.26 -9.05 7.80
CA GLN A 48 0.75 -8.08 6.82
C GLN A 48 1.99 -8.60 6.07
N ILE A 49 2.90 -9.29 6.77
CA ILE A 49 4.10 -9.89 6.16
C ILE A 49 3.73 -10.95 5.11
N ASN A 50 2.63 -11.69 5.32
CA ASN A 50 2.18 -12.70 4.36
C ASN A 50 1.51 -12.04 3.16
N PHE A 51 0.75 -10.96 3.40
CA PHE A 51 0.19 -10.14 2.33
C PHE A 51 1.31 -9.56 1.46
N ASN A 52 2.31 -8.92 2.07
CA ASN A 52 3.43 -8.30 1.37
C ASN A 52 4.22 -9.32 0.55
N ALA A 53 4.52 -10.50 1.10
CA ALA A 53 5.17 -11.58 0.36
C ALA A 53 4.37 -12.01 -0.88
N ARG A 54 3.04 -12.14 -0.77
CA ARG A 54 2.17 -12.50 -1.90
C ARG A 54 2.06 -11.38 -2.92
N ALA A 55 1.91 -10.13 -2.47
CA ALA A 55 1.79 -8.97 -3.32
C ALA A 55 3.07 -8.77 -4.15
N PHE A 56 4.24 -8.85 -3.50
CA PHE A 56 5.53 -8.74 -4.18
C PHE A 56 5.71 -9.79 -5.27
N VAL A 57 5.41 -11.07 -4.99
CA VAL A 57 5.57 -12.13 -6.00
C VAL A 57 4.64 -11.91 -7.20
N ARG A 58 3.43 -11.38 -6.98
CA ARG A 58 2.52 -11.03 -8.09
C ARG A 58 3.04 -9.85 -8.90
N GLU A 59 3.57 -8.83 -8.24
CA GLU A 59 4.18 -7.68 -8.92
C GLU A 59 5.39 -8.10 -9.74
N LEU A 60 6.23 -8.98 -9.19
CA LEU A 60 7.36 -9.57 -9.89
C LEU A 60 6.91 -10.34 -11.14
N ASP A 61 5.80 -11.08 -11.05
CA ASP A 61 5.21 -11.85 -12.17
C ASP A 61 4.73 -10.94 -13.33
N LEU A 62 4.27 -9.72 -13.01
CA LEU A 62 3.88 -8.71 -14.00
C LEU A 62 5.10 -8.05 -14.67
N ILE A 63 6.23 -7.98 -13.97
CA ILE A 63 7.48 -7.38 -14.47
C ILE A 63 8.30 -8.40 -15.27
N THR A 64 8.07 -9.71 -15.07
CA THR A 64 8.78 -10.79 -15.76
C THR A 64 8.44 -10.86 -17.26
N ASP A 65 9.29 -10.24 -18.07
CA ASP A 65 9.71 -10.80 -19.36
C ASP A 65 10.95 -11.70 -19.15
N ASP A 66 11.23 -12.62 -20.10
CA ASP A 66 12.40 -13.54 -20.10
C ASP A 66 13.77 -12.86 -19.84
N ASN A 67 13.82 -11.53 -19.96
CA ASN A 67 14.99 -10.70 -19.75
C ASN A 67 15.36 -10.44 -18.29
N LEU A 68 14.47 -10.69 -17.32
CA LEU A 68 14.71 -10.38 -15.90
C LEU A 68 15.97 -11.07 -15.34
N PHE A 69 16.25 -12.29 -15.77
CA PHE A 69 17.40 -13.09 -15.31
C PHE A 69 18.70 -12.80 -16.06
N LYS A 70 18.64 -12.16 -17.24
CA LYS A 70 19.81 -11.95 -18.12
C LYS A 70 20.21 -10.48 -18.24
N GLN A 71 19.24 -9.61 -18.58
CA GLN A 71 19.48 -8.21 -18.91
C GLN A 71 18.85 -7.24 -17.89
N GLY A 72 18.07 -7.77 -16.95
CA GLY A 72 17.24 -7.00 -16.03
C GLY A 72 15.97 -6.50 -16.69
N ALA A 73 14.91 -6.35 -15.91
CA ALA A 73 13.65 -5.74 -16.35
C ALA A 73 13.71 -4.23 -16.13
N ASP A 74 13.22 -3.47 -17.12
CA ASP A 74 13.10 -2.01 -17.02
C ASP A 74 11.93 -1.64 -16.12
N LEU A 75 12.14 -0.72 -15.18
CA LEU A 75 11.11 -0.27 -14.24
C LEU A 75 10.34 0.97 -14.74
N GLY A 76 10.71 1.51 -15.91
CA GLY A 76 10.04 2.63 -16.55
C GLY A 76 10.85 3.93 -16.55
N VAL A 77 10.25 4.99 -17.09
CA VAL A 77 10.94 6.28 -17.32
C VAL A 77 11.43 6.88 -16.01
N GLY A 78 12.70 7.26 -15.98
CA GLY A 78 13.34 7.85 -14.78
C GLY A 78 13.68 6.83 -13.70
N ARG A 79 13.53 5.52 -13.96
CA ARG A 79 13.83 4.45 -13.01
C ARG A 79 14.98 3.57 -13.49
N GLY A 80 15.61 2.86 -12.56
CA GLY A 80 16.63 1.88 -12.87
C GLY A 80 16.06 0.55 -13.36
N LYS A 81 16.89 -0.50 -13.32
CA LYS A 81 16.50 -1.85 -13.70
C LYS A 81 16.40 -2.78 -12.49
N LEU A 82 15.51 -3.76 -12.58
CA LEU A 82 15.39 -4.84 -11.61
C LEU A 82 16.11 -6.09 -12.13
N TYR A 83 16.91 -6.72 -11.26
CA TYR A 83 17.64 -7.95 -11.55
C TYR A 83 17.34 -9.02 -10.50
N ILE A 84 17.08 -10.24 -10.94
CA ILE A 84 17.15 -11.42 -10.06
C ILE A 84 18.51 -12.08 -10.27
N VAL A 85 19.28 -12.20 -9.20
CA VAL A 85 20.66 -12.70 -9.27
C VAL A 85 20.86 -13.95 -8.43
N ASN A 86 21.49 -14.96 -9.04
CA ASN A 86 21.85 -16.20 -8.35
C ASN A 86 23.37 -16.24 -8.13
N SER A 87 23.80 -16.09 -6.87
CA SER A 87 25.17 -16.37 -6.44
C SER A 87 25.32 -17.88 -6.26
N VAL A 88 25.74 -18.59 -7.31
CA VAL A 88 25.83 -20.06 -7.31
C VAL A 88 26.85 -20.58 -6.30
N LYS A 89 27.86 -19.77 -5.96
CA LYS A 89 28.85 -20.06 -4.91
C LYS A 89 28.85 -18.94 -3.88
N THR A 90 29.11 -19.31 -2.62
CA THR A 90 29.43 -18.34 -1.56
C THR A 90 30.82 -17.77 -1.86
N HIS A 91 30.95 -16.46 -1.81
CA HIS A 91 32.22 -15.78 -2.13
C HIS A 91 33.30 -16.12 -1.08
N ASP A 92 34.55 -16.32 -1.49
CA ASP A 92 35.65 -16.78 -0.61
C ASP A 92 35.83 -15.91 0.65
N LYS A 93 35.84 -14.57 0.50
CA LYS A 93 35.82 -13.61 1.63
C LYS A 93 34.70 -13.86 2.66
N ILE A 94 33.52 -14.28 2.21
CA ILE A 94 32.41 -14.60 3.11
C ILE A 94 32.67 -15.95 3.81
N ILE A 95 33.20 -16.94 3.08
CA ILE A 95 33.55 -18.25 3.67
C ILE A 95 34.62 -18.10 4.76
N GLU A 96 35.63 -17.26 4.51
CA GLU A 96 36.71 -16.97 5.47
C GLU A 96 36.18 -16.27 6.73
N ALA A 97 35.27 -15.30 6.58
CA ALA A 97 34.71 -14.55 7.70
C ALA A 97 33.59 -15.29 8.45
N PHE A 98 32.75 -16.03 7.71
CA PHE A 98 31.54 -16.70 8.19
C PHE A 98 31.43 -18.11 7.57
N PRO A 99 32.01 -19.14 8.21
CA PRO A 99 32.08 -20.49 7.64
C PRO A 99 30.73 -21.18 7.44
N GLU A 100 29.71 -20.76 8.17
CA GLU A 100 28.36 -21.33 8.09
C GLU A 100 27.67 -20.94 6.77
N ARG A 101 26.88 -21.86 6.21
CA ARG A 101 26.11 -21.58 5.00
C ARG A 101 24.70 -21.10 5.37
N THR A 102 24.57 -19.79 5.58
CA THR A 102 23.30 -19.14 5.93
C THR A 102 22.74 -18.32 4.75
N PRO A 103 21.42 -18.03 4.73
CA PRO A 103 20.83 -17.10 3.78
C PRO A 103 21.51 -15.73 3.76
N ASP A 104 21.78 -15.16 4.94
CA ASP A 104 22.57 -13.92 5.11
C ASP A 104 23.88 -13.97 4.31
N ASN A 105 24.63 -15.06 4.43
CA ASN A 105 25.93 -15.19 3.78
C ASN A 105 25.79 -15.29 2.25
N ARG A 106 24.68 -15.84 1.74
CA ARG A 106 24.35 -15.83 0.30
C ARG A 106 23.99 -14.43 -0.19
N ILE A 107 23.27 -13.64 0.63
CA ILE A 107 22.98 -12.22 0.33
C ILE A 107 24.29 -11.43 0.28
N LEU A 108 25.15 -11.55 1.31
CA LEU A 108 26.45 -10.87 1.35
C LEU A 108 27.36 -11.27 0.18
N SER A 109 27.36 -12.54 -0.21
CA SER A 109 28.10 -13.00 -1.40
C SER A 109 27.60 -12.31 -2.67
N THR A 110 26.29 -12.15 -2.81
CA THR A 110 25.68 -11.43 -3.94
C THR A 110 26.13 -9.97 -3.99
N VAL A 111 26.25 -9.31 -2.83
CA VAL A 111 26.77 -7.94 -2.76
C VAL A 111 28.19 -7.85 -3.30
N LEU A 112 29.07 -8.76 -2.89
CA LEU A 112 30.45 -8.79 -3.37
C LEU A 112 30.52 -9.09 -4.87
N ASP A 113 29.80 -10.12 -5.35
CA ASP A 113 29.76 -10.48 -6.78
C ASP A 113 29.31 -9.32 -7.67
N VAL A 114 28.27 -8.58 -7.26
CA VAL A 114 27.78 -7.41 -8.01
C VAL A 114 28.79 -6.26 -7.94
N THR A 115 29.46 -6.07 -6.81
CA THR A 115 30.53 -5.07 -6.66
C THR A 115 31.71 -5.36 -7.59
N GLU A 116 32.12 -6.61 -7.72
CA GLU A 116 33.22 -7.02 -8.61
C GLU A 116 32.85 -6.89 -10.09
N LYS A 117 31.60 -7.18 -10.46
CA LYS A 117 31.10 -6.99 -11.83
C LYS A 117 30.96 -5.52 -12.22
N HIS A 118 30.72 -4.63 -11.25
CA HIS A 118 30.47 -3.21 -11.48
C HIS A 118 31.39 -2.31 -10.64
N PRO A 119 32.72 -2.34 -10.83
CA PRO A 119 33.68 -1.66 -9.94
C PRO A 119 33.59 -0.13 -9.96
N LYS A 120 32.89 0.45 -10.94
CA LYS A 120 32.68 1.90 -11.07
C LYS A 120 31.38 2.39 -10.43
N MET A 121 30.51 1.47 -9.99
CA MET A 121 29.23 1.78 -9.35
C MET A 121 29.27 1.34 -7.89
N LYS A 122 28.69 2.14 -7.00
CA LYS A 122 28.61 1.78 -5.60
C LYS A 122 27.51 0.75 -5.42
N THR A 123 27.86 -0.41 -4.87
CA THR A 123 26.90 -1.44 -4.46
C THR A 123 26.61 -1.31 -2.98
N ILE A 124 25.33 -1.27 -2.62
CA ILE A 124 24.85 -1.01 -1.26
C ILE A 124 23.86 -2.10 -0.88
N LEU A 125 24.04 -2.71 0.28
CA LEU A 125 23.05 -3.61 0.88
C LEU A 125 21.96 -2.80 1.58
N VAL A 126 20.70 -3.14 1.36
CA VAL A 126 19.56 -2.52 2.04
C VAL A 126 18.88 -3.58 2.90
N THR A 127 18.85 -3.36 4.22
CA THR A 127 18.29 -4.32 5.18
C THR A 127 17.76 -3.64 6.44
N LYS A 128 16.67 -4.18 7.00
CA LYS A 128 16.17 -3.84 8.34
C LYS A 128 16.77 -4.72 9.46
N ASP A 129 17.48 -5.80 9.12
CA ASP A 129 18.05 -6.72 10.10
C ASP A 129 19.38 -6.19 10.67
N ILE A 130 19.44 -6.05 11.99
CA ILE A 130 20.62 -5.56 12.71
C ILE A 130 21.80 -6.53 12.54
N ASN A 131 21.57 -7.84 12.59
CA ASN A 131 22.64 -8.84 12.50
C ASN A 131 23.26 -8.85 11.10
N LEU A 132 22.42 -8.87 10.05
CA LEU A 132 22.90 -8.80 8.67
C LEU A 132 23.68 -7.50 8.43
N ARG A 133 23.18 -6.39 8.96
CA ARG A 133 23.86 -5.08 8.90
C ARG A 133 25.23 -5.10 9.58
N MET A 134 25.35 -5.72 10.76
CA MET A 134 26.63 -5.82 11.46
C MET A 134 27.63 -6.69 10.69
N LYS A 135 27.19 -7.83 10.12
CA LYS A 135 28.04 -8.69 9.26
C LYS A 135 28.53 -7.95 8.01
N ALA A 136 27.66 -7.16 7.37
CA ALA A 136 28.04 -6.35 6.22
C ALA A 136 29.11 -5.31 6.60
N ARG A 137 28.90 -4.60 7.72
CA ARG A 137 29.85 -3.58 8.22
C ARG A 137 31.21 -4.17 8.56
N SER A 138 31.27 -5.35 9.18
CA SER A 138 32.55 -5.99 9.50
C SER A 138 33.36 -6.37 8.25
N LEU A 139 32.71 -6.50 7.10
CA LEU A 139 33.32 -6.79 5.80
C LEU A 139 33.60 -5.53 4.97
N GLY A 140 33.30 -4.34 5.49
CA GLY A 140 33.42 -3.08 4.75
C GLY A 140 32.38 -2.92 3.63
N ILE A 141 31.32 -3.72 3.64
CA ILE A 141 30.23 -3.62 2.67
C ILE A 141 29.36 -2.39 3.01
N PRO A 142 29.13 -1.46 2.07
CA PRO A 142 28.20 -0.36 2.27
C PRO A 142 26.81 -0.89 2.57
N VAL A 143 26.19 -0.45 3.65
CA VAL A 143 24.85 -0.88 4.07
C VAL A 143 24.02 0.32 4.48
N GLU A 144 22.77 0.35 4.03
CA GLU A 144 21.76 1.35 4.35
C GLU A 144 20.57 0.67 5.04
N ASP A 145 19.98 1.39 5.99
CA ASP A 145 18.73 0.96 6.61
C ASP A 145 17.57 1.29 5.66
N TYR A 146 16.60 0.38 5.53
CA TYR A 146 15.41 0.68 4.77
C TYR A 146 14.46 1.52 5.62
N ILE A 147 14.66 2.84 5.62
CA ILE A 147 13.77 3.78 6.29
C ILE A 147 12.70 4.22 5.30
N ASN A 148 11.94 3.25 4.81
CA ASN A 148 10.60 3.53 4.31
C ASN A 148 9.65 2.85 5.28
N ASP A 149 9.50 3.47 6.45
CA ASP A 149 8.32 3.23 7.23
C ASP A 149 7.18 3.81 6.41
N LYS A 150 6.60 2.96 5.57
CA LYS A 150 5.19 3.04 5.29
C LYS A 150 4.48 2.95 6.64
N VAL A 151 4.43 4.07 7.37
CA VAL A 151 3.11 4.59 7.67
C VAL A 151 2.49 4.62 6.29
N ILE A 152 1.76 3.56 5.94
CA ILE A 152 0.79 3.67 4.86
C ILE A 152 0.07 4.91 5.31
N ASP A 153 0.27 6.02 4.60
CA ASP A 153 -0.58 7.16 4.77
C ASP A 153 -1.90 6.61 4.27
N ILE A 154 -2.62 5.95 5.20
CA ILE A 154 -4.02 5.64 5.13
C ILE A 154 -4.64 7.02 5.29
N ASP A 155 -4.39 7.87 4.31
CA ASP A 155 -5.28 8.95 3.97
C ASP A 155 -6.48 8.36 3.20
N VAL A 156 -6.83 7.09 3.49
CA VAL A 156 -8.20 6.59 3.41
C VAL A 156 -9.12 7.48 4.27
N PHE A 157 -8.57 8.25 5.23
CA PHE A 157 -9.30 9.28 6.00
C PHE A 157 -9.19 10.70 5.44
N GLY A 158 -8.44 10.94 4.35
CA GLY A 158 -8.26 12.28 3.79
C GLY A 158 -9.51 12.83 3.13
N ARG A 159 -10.41 11.93 2.73
CA ARG A 159 -11.74 12.28 2.23
C ARG A 159 -12.75 12.22 3.39
N GLY A 160 -13.00 13.40 3.96
CA GLY A 160 -14.18 13.63 4.79
C GLY A 160 -15.46 13.72 3.96
N GLU A 161 -16.58 14.00 4.62
CA GLU A 161 -17.84 14.29 3.96
C GLU A 161 -17.69 15.47 2.99
N GLN A 162 -18.18 15.30 1.76
CA GLN A 162 -18.11 16.37 0.77
C GLN A 162 -19.34 17.26 0.89
N VAL A 163 -19.11 18.56 1.10
CA VAL A 163 -20.18 19.55 1.05
C VAL A 163 -20.31 20.05 -0.39
N ILE A 164 -21.46 19.83 -1.00
CA ILE A 164 -21.78 20.32 -2.34
C ILE A 164 -22.79 21.44 -2.19
N GLU A 165 -22.38 22.65 -2.55
CA GLU A 165 -23.19 23.86 -2.44
C GLU A 165 -23.69 24.32 -3.82
N GLY A 166 -24.75 25.11 -3.84
CA GLY A 166 -25.31 25.65 -5.09
C GLY A 166 -26.14 24.67 -5.91
N LEU A 167 -26.60 23.57 -5.30
CA LEU A 167 -27.51 22.63 -5.97
C LEU A 167 -28.89 23.25 -6.21
N ASN A 168 -29.56 22.81 -7.27
CA ASN A 168 -30.96 23.16 -7.52
C ASN A 168 -31.83 22.66 -6.33
N PRO A 169 -32.60 23.53 -5.66
CA PRO A 169 -33.51 23.13 -4.57
C PRO A 169 -34.48 22.00 -4.95
N GLU A 170 -34.87 21.90 -6.22
CA GLU A 170 -35.79 20.87 -6.73
C GLU A 170 -35.17 19.46 -6.67
N LEU A 171 -33.86 19.33 -6.85
CA LEU A 171 -33.16 18.04 -6.71
C LEU A 171 -33.19 17.57 -5.26
N ILE A 172 -32.98 18.50 -4.32
CA ILE A 172 -33.07 18.19 -2.89
C ILE A 172 -34.52 17.80 -2.53
N ASP A 173 -35.52 18.53 -3.03
CA ASP A 173 -36.93 18.16 -2.82
C ASP A 173 -37.26 16.77 -3.38
N LYS A 174 -36.72 16.41 -4.56
CA LYS A 174 -36.86 15.07 -5.14
C LYS A 174 -36.28 13.99 -4.22
N ILE A 175 -35.09 14.20 -3.64
CA ILE A 175 -34.50 13.27 -2.68
C ILE A 175 -35.44 13.06 -1.47
N TYR A 176 -36.06 14.13 -0.97
CA TYR A 176 -37.04 14.03 0.12
C TYR A 176 -38.32 13.29 -0.28
N ALA A 177 -38.76 13.44 -1.53
CA ALA A 177 -39.98 12.82 -2.05
C ALA A 177 -39.81 11.36 -2.48
N GLN A 178 -38.58 10.93 -2.81
CA GLN A 178 -38.29 9.60 -3.35
C GLN A 178 -37.41 8.79 -2.38
N PRO A 179 -38.00 7.90 -1.54
CA PRO A 179 -37.24 7.10 -0.58
C PRO A 179 -36.18 6.20 -1.21
N THR A 180 -36.34 5.83 -2.49
CA THR A 180 -35.39 4.99 -3.23
C THR A 180 -34.20 5.76 -3.79
N GLY A 181 -34.17 7.08 -3.63
CA GLY A 181 -33.14 7.98 -4.14
C GLY A 181 -33.36 8.44 -5.58
N VAL A 182 -32.54 9.40 -5.99
CA VAL A 182 -32.55 10.05 -7.30
C VAL A 182 -31.38 9.52 -8.14
N ASP A 183 -31.57 9.38 -9.44
CA ASP A 183 -30.54 8.88 -10.35
C ASP A 183 -29.31 9.79 -10.34
N VAL A 184 -28.11 9.18 -10.29
CA VAL A 184 -26.84 9.89 -10.17
C VAL A 184 -26.58 10.86 -11.33
N ASP A 185 -27.11 10.55 -12.51
CA ASP A 185 -26.98 11.37 -13.73
C ASP A 185 -27.72 12.71 -13.64
N GLU A 186 -28.63 12.88 -12.66
CA GLU A 186 -29.26 14.18 -12.38
C GLU A 186 -28.33 15.15 -11.62
N PHE A 187 -27.16 14.67 -11.17
CA PHE A 187 -26.18 15.45 -10.40
C PHE A 187 -24.89 15.66 -11.20
N THR A 188 -24.16 16.72 -10.87
CA THR A 188 -22.82 16.99 -11.41
C THR A 188 -21.82 16.95 -10.28
N PHE A 189 -20.83 16.07 -10.38
CA PHE A 189 -19.76 15.91 -9.42
C PHE A 189 -18.41 16.21 -10.08
N ASP A 190 -17.51 16.87 -9.36
CA ASP A 190 -16.18 17.24 -9.88
C ASP A 190 -15.25 16.03 -10.06
N ASN A 191 -15.53 14.95 -9.35
CA ASN A 191 -14.72 13.73 -9.33
C ASN A 191 -15.58 12.49 -9.57
N PRO A 192 -15.00 11.41 -10.12
CA PRO A 192 -15.67 10.12 -10.17
C PRO A 192 -16.09 9.66 -8.77
N LEU A 193 -17.36 9.29 -8.65
CA LEU A 193 -17.93 8.76 -7.42
C LEU A 193 -17.37 7.38 -7.12
N VAL A 194 -17.08 7.12 -5.85
CA VAL A 194 -16.77 5.80 -5.35
C VAL A 194 -17.93 5.26 -4.49
N PRO A 195 -18.07 3.91 -4.38
CA PRO A 195 -19.10 3.30 -3.56
C PRO A 195 -19.19 3.90 -2.15
N ASN A 196 -20.41 4.25 -1.73
CA ASN A 196 -20.72 4.80 -0.41
C ASN A 196 -20.17 6.21 -0.11
N ASP A 197 -19.72 6.95 -1.14
CA ASP A 197 -19.42 8.37 -0.97
C ASP A 197 -20.61 9.10 -0.33
N SER A 198 -20.31 9.94 0.64
CA SER A 198 -21.29 10.61 1.50
C SER A 198 -21.17 12.13 1.36
N PHE A 199 -22.33 12.78 1.27
CA PHE A 199 -22.43 14.18 0.88
C PHE A 199 -23.35 14.96 1.80
N VAL A 200 -22.95 16.20 2.08
CA VAL A 200 -23.86 17.24 2.57
C VAL A 200 -24.25 18.08 1.37
N LEU A 201 -25.43 17.80 0.82
CA LEU A 201 -25.97 18.53 -0.33
C LEU A 201 -26.69 19.79 0.18
N LYS A 202 -26.33 20.96 -0.33
CA LYS A 202 -26.94 22.24 0.04
C LYS A 202 -27.39 23.02 -1.19
N SER A 203 -28.59 23.57 -1.10
CA SER A 203 -29.10 24.63 -1.96
C SER A 203 -29.22 25.94 -1.18
N GLU A 204 -29.71 27.00 -1.83
CA GLU A 204 -30.05 28.26 -1.17
C GLU A 204 -31.18 28.13 -0.13
N ARG A 205 -32.01 27.07 -0.20
CA ARG A 205 -33.22 26.91 0.62
C ARG A 205 -33.16 25.75 1.60
N ASN A 206 -32.53 24.64 1.22
CA ASN A 206 -32.58 23.38 1.95
C ASN A 206 -31.27 22.59 1.83
N SER A 207 -31.12 21.58 2.68
CA SER A 207 -29.95 20.70 2.67
C SER A 207 -30.35 19.28 3.03
N VAL A 208 -29.61 18.29 2.54
CA VAL A 208 -29.83 16.88 2.85
C VAL A 208 -28.51 16.14 2.99
N LEU A 209 -28.47 15.18 3.92
CA LEU A 209 -27.40 14.20 4.01
C LEU A 209 -27.71 13.07 3.03
N ALA A 210 -26.77 12.76 2.14
CA ALA A 210 -26.98 11.77 1.10
C ALA A 210 -25.76 10.87 0.93
N ARG A 211 -25.96 9.69 0.33
CA ARG A 211 -24.92 8.72 0.02
C ARG A 211 -25.14 8.15 -1.37
N TYR A 212 -24.06 7.84 -2.08
CA TYR A 212 -24.12 7.15 -3.35
C TYR A 212 -24.25 5.63 -3.17
N ASN A 213 -25.30 5.02 -3.75
CA ASN A 213 -25.47 3.58 -3.83
C ASN A 213 -24.98 3.07 -5.20
N PRO A 214 -23.91 2.26 -5.25
CA PRO A 214 -23.31 1.80 -6.51
C PRO A 214 -24.15 0.73 -7.23
N PHE A 215 -25.04 0.02 -6.53
CA PHE A 215 -25.85 -1.05 -7.11
C PHE A 215 -27.03 -0.50 -7.88
N THR A 216 -27.65 0.56 -7.35
CA THR A 216 -28.78 1.24 -8.00
C THR A 216 -28.35 2.45 -8.82
N GLN A 217 -27.11 2.91 -8.67
CA GLN A 217 -26.58 4.15 -9.26
C GLN A 217 -27.40 5.38 -8.85
N LYS A 218 -27.80 5.44 -7.58
CA LYS A 218 -28.64 6.51 -7.02
C LYS A 218 -27.99 7.22 -5.87
N ILE A 219 -28.32 8.50 -5.74
CA ILE A 219 -28.08 9.32 -4.55
C ILE A 219 -29.27 9.11 -3.61
N ILE A 220 -29.02 8.42 -2.50
CA ILE A 220 -30.02 8.08 -1.49
C ILE A 220 -29.87 8.98 -0.27
N ARG A 221 -30.99 9.32 0.36
CA ARG A 221 -31.00 10.07 1.62
C ARG A 221 -30.43 9.23 2.75
N VAL A 222 -29.67 9.86 3.64
CA VAL A 222 -29.22 9.27 4.90
C VAL A 222 -29.89 10.00 6.06
N ASP A 223 -30.68 9.26 6.82
CA ASP A 223 -31.44 9.80 7.93
C ASP A 223 -30.67 9.76 9.24
N LYS A 224 -30.95 10.77 10.08
CA LYS A 224 -30.38 10.90 11.41
C LYS A 224 -31.12 10.00 12.39
N GLU A 225 -30.89 8.70 12.30
CA GLU A 225 -31.59 7.72 13.12
C GLU A 225 -30.76 7.27 14.34
N PRO A 226 -31.37 7.16 15.53
CA PRO A 226 -30.72 6.56 16.69
C PRO A 226 -30.65 5.04 16.52
N SER A 227 -29.50 4.44 16.89
CA SER A 227 -29.32 2.99 16.95
C SER A 227 -28.87 2.58 18.34
N PHE A 228 -29.52 1.56 18.93
CA PHE A 228 -29.24 1.06 20.29
C PHE A 228 -29.13 2.16 21.38
N GLY A 229 -29.96 3.20 21.29
CA GLY A 229 -29.95 4.33 22.24
C GLY A 229 -28.85 5.37 22.00
N ILE A 230 -28.05 5.22 20.93
CA ILE A 230 -27.00 6.15 20.53
C ILE A 230 -27.51 6.98 19.36
N SER A 231 -27.49 8.30 19.50
CA SER A 231 -27.83 9.24 18.43
C SER A 231 -26.57 9.87 17.84
N PRO A 232 -26.44 9.98 16.52
CA PRO A 232 -25.32 10.68 15.91
C PRO A 232 -25.37 12.17 16.24
N ARG A 233 -24.21 12.79 16.43
CA ARG A 233 -24.11 14.22 16.78
C ARG A 233 -23.87 15.11 15.57
N ASN A 234 -23.14 14.63 14.57
CA ASN A 234 -22.76 15.33 13.35
C ASN A 234 -23.09 14.50 12.09
N ALA A 235 -22.77 15.04 10.91
CA ALA A 235 -23.07 14.39 9.63
C ALA A 235 -22.27 13.09 9.47
N GLU A 236 -21.01 13.11 9.85
CA GLU A 236 -20.06 12.00 9.80
C GLU A 236 -20.53 10.80 10.61
N GLN A 237 -21.01 11.02 11.84
CA GLN A 237 -21.61 9.95 12.64
C GLN A 237 -22.94 9.46 12.06
N THR A 238 -23.68 10.33 11.37
CA THR A 238 -24.93 9.95 10.70
C THR A 238 -24.63 9.03 9.51
N PHE A 239 -23.62 9.35 8.71
CA PHE A 239 -23.15 8.49 7.63
C PHE A 239 -22.60 7.15 8.14
N ALA A 240 -21.79 7.18 9.20
CA ALA A 240 -21.23 5.96 9.79
C ALA A 240 -22.34 5.01 10.28
N LEU A 241 -23.35 5.52 10.99
CA LEU A 241 -24.51 4.72 11.40
C LEU A 241 -25.35 4.24 10.22
N GLY A 242 -25.54 5.08 9.20
CA GLY A 242 -26.25 4.69 7.98
C GLY A 242 -25.57 3.54 7.22
N VAL A 243 -24.23 3.51 7.20
CA VAL A 243 -23.45 2.40 6.62
C VAL A 243 -23.51 1.15 7.50
N LEU A 244 -23.40 1.29 8.82
CA LEU A 244 -23.48 0.17 9.76
C LEU A 244 -24.83 -0.56 9.71
N ASN A 245 -25.91 0.19 9.52
CA ASN A 245 -27.27 -0.36 9.50
C ASN A 245 -27.70 -0.86 8.11
N ASP A 246 -26.84 -0.73 7.08
CA ASP A 246 -27.17 -1.14 5.72
C ASP A 246 -26.92 -2.65 5.53
N PRO A 247 -27.97 -3.47 5.31
CA PRO A 247 -27.83 -4.91 5.16
C PRO A 247 -27.10 -5.33 3.87
N ASP A 248 -26.98 -4.45 2.87
CA ASP A 248 -26.28 -4.75 1.61
C ASP A 248 -24.76 -4.64 1.78
N ILE A 249 -24.28 -3.93 2.82
CA ILE A 249 -22.86 -3.77 3.11
C ILE A 249 -22.39 -4.88 4.05
N LYS A 250 -21.62 -5.84 3.52
CA LYS A 250 -21.23 -7.07 4.25
C LYS A 250 -20.06 -6.89 5.21
N LEU A 251 -19.28 -5.83 5.03
CA LEU A 251 -18.12 -5.53 5.85
C LEU A 251 -18.01 -4.02 6.00
N VAL A 252 -17.97 -3.57 7.26
CA VAL A 252 -17.76 -2.17 7.60
C VAL A 252 -16.50 -2.08 8.47
N GLY A 253 -15.53 -1.28 8.02
CA GLY A 253 -14.37 -0.93 8.83
C GLY A 253 -14.59 0.44 9.46
N ILE A 254 -14.55 0.52 10.79
CA ILE A 254 -14.64 1.79 11.53
C ILE A 254 -13.35 2.06 12.27
N THR A 255 -12.85 3.28 12.11
CA THR A 255 -11.62 3.73 12.75
C THR A 255 -11.86 5.04 13.49
N GLY A 256 -10.95 5.40 14.39
CA GLY A 256 -11.09 6.55 15.26
C GLY A 256 -10.24 6.41 16.51
N LYS A 257 -9.99 7.52 17.21
CA LYS A 257 -9.14 7.56 18.41
C LYS A 257 -9.68 6.66 19.54
N ALA A 258 -8.82 6.30 20.50
CA ALA A 258 -9.26 5.57 21.68
C ALA A 258 -10.41 6.33 22.39
N GLY A 259 -11.42 5.61 22.87
CA GLY A 259 -12.58 6.21 23.55
C GLY A 259 -13.69 6.74 22.65
N THR A 260 -13.60 6.60 21.31
CA THR A 260 -14.66 7.07 20.38
C THR A 260 -15.85 6.12 20.22
N GLY A 261 -16.00 5.12 21.10
CA GLY A 261 -17.16 4.22 21.10
C GLY A 261 -17.23 3.20 19.95
N LYS A 262 -16.16 2.99 19.18
CA LYS A 262 -16.14 2.05 18.03
C LYS A 262 -16.62 0.64 18.38
N THR A 263 -16.16 0.10 19.51
CA THR A 263 -16.55 -1.24 19.98
C THR A 263 -18.03 -1.33 20.38
N LEU A 264 -18.64 -0.20 20.75
CA LEU A 264 -20.06 -0.15 21.08
C LEU A 264 -20.94 -0.11 19.82
N LEU A 265 -20.39 0.34 18.70
CA LEU A 265 -21.07 0.45 17.40
C LEU A 265 -20.92 -0.81 16.53
N ALA A 266 -20.02 -1.73 16.90
CA ALA A 266 -19.68 -2.93 16.15
C ALA A 266 -20.45 -4.17 16.62
#